data_AF-A0A258TAY0-F1
#
_entry.id   AF-A0A258TAY0-F1
#
_cell.length_a   1.000
_cell.length_b   1.000
_cell.length_c   1.000
_cell.angle_alpha   90.00
_cell.angle_beta   90.00
_cell.angle_gamma   90.00
#
_symmetry.space_group_name_H-M   'P 1'
#
loop_
_entity.id
_entity.type
_entity.pdbx_description
1 polymer ?
#
loop_
_entity_poly.entity_id
_entity_poly.type
_entity_poly.pdbx_seq_one_letter_code
_entity_poly.pdbx_strand_id
1 'polypeptide(L)'
;MAKTTYGNRKAGILAHLSQPKRLALIAEGLPVIAASARSFWDAARQLEQGSREQNVLEGFAEEEAAKVLILMDMARCPPKQIAGRAGAILKVFYCPSSEHLAQLGA
;
A
#
# COMPACT_ATOMS: atom_id res chain seq x y z
N MET A 1 3.50 9.91 23.99
CA MET A 1 2.73 9.10 23.03
C MET A 1 3.65 8.74 21.87
N ALA A 2 3.95 7.46 21.68
CA ALA A 2 4.89 7.04 20.64
C ALA A 2 4.27 7.26 19.25
N LYS A 3 4.88 8.16 18.47
CA LYS A 3 4.51 8.46 17.09
C LYS A 3 4.63 7.18 16.27
N THR A 4 3.49 6.65 15.85
CA THR A 4 3.36 5.31 15.31
C THR A 4 3.64 5.35 13.80
N THR A 5 4.86 5.05 13.38
CA THR A 5 5.32 5.08 11.98
C THR A 5 4.67 3.97 11.14
N TYR A 6 4.09 4.31 9.98
CA TYR A 6 3.50 3.36 9.02
C TYR A 6 4.59 2.68 8.17
N GLY A 7 4.44 1.39 7.84
CA GLY A 7 5.41 0.61 7.05
C GLY A 7 5.15 -0.90 7.02
N ASN A 8 5.94 -1.65 6.23
CA ASN A 8 5.77 -3.06 5.82
C ASN A 8 5.49 -4.07 6.96
N ARG A 9 5.80 -3.74 8.22
CA ARG A 9 5.60 -4.63 9.39
C ARG A 9 4.20 -4.58 10.02
N LYS A 10 3.26 -3.78 9.52
CA LYS A 10 1.93 -3.63 10.16
C LYS A 10 0.76 -4.29 9.44
N ALA A 11 0.92 -4.72 8.19
CA ALA A 11 -0.19 -5.29 7.45
C ALA A 11 -0.71 -6.61 8.06
N GLY A 12 0.19 -7.44 8.61
CA GLY A 12 -0.18 -8.61 9.41
C GLY A 12 -0.91 -8.24 10.71
N ILE A 13 -0.50 -7.16 11.39
CA ILE A 13 -1.16 -6.68 12.62
C ILE A 13 -2.62 -6.31 12.34
N LEU A 14 -2.90 -5.64 11.22
CA LEU A 14 -4.26 -5.25 10.86
C LEU A 14 -5.22 -6.45 10.82
N ALA A 15 -4.78 -7.60 10.29
CA ALA A 15 -5.60 -8.81 10.20
C ALA A 15 -5.98 -9.38 11.58
N HIS A 16 -5.15 -9.15 12.61
CA HIS A 16 -5.36 -9.66 13.97
C HIS A 16 -6.04 -8.68 14.93
N LEU A 17 -6.26 -7.43 14.52
CA LEU A 17 -7.01 -6.45 15.32
C LEU A 17 -8.51 -6.74 15.30
N SER A 18 -9.23 -6.35 16.37
CA SER A 18 -10.69 -6.27 16.34
C SER A 18 -11.14 -5.23 15.29
N GLN A 19 -12.34 -5.41 14.73
CA GLN A 19 -12.84 -4.54 13.66
C GLN A 19 -12.79 -3.04 14.02
N PRO A 20 -13.24 -2.58 15.21
CA PRO A 20 -13.16 -1.15 15.55
C PRO A 20 -11.72 -0.62 15.60
N LYS A 21 -10.79 -1.39 16.19
CA LYS A 21 -9.37 -1.00 16.28
C LYS A 21 -8.72 -0.94 14.89
N ARG A 22 -9.07 -1.90 14.03
CA ARG A 22 -8.60 -1.93 12.64
C ARG A 22 -9.10 -0.73 11.85
N LEU A 23 -10.40 -0.43 11.92
CA LEU A 23 -10.98 0.72 11.22
C LEU A 23 -10.40 2.04 11.71
N ALA A 24 -10.15 2.18 13.02
CA ALA A 24 -9.48 3.36 13.57
C ALA A 24 -8.06 3.53 12.99
N LEU A 25 -7.28 2.44 12.94
CA LEU A 25 -5.93 2.48 12.37
C LEU A 25 -5.93 2.74 10.85
N ILE A 26 -6.90 2.19 10.12
CA ILE A 26 -7.09 2.47 8.69
C ILE A 26 -7.46 3.95 8.50
N ALA A 27 -8.39 4.49 9.29
CA ALA A 27 -8.82 5.88 9.19
C ALA A 27 -7.66 6.87 9.44
N GLU A 28 -6.74 6.54 10.34
CA GLU A 28 -5.54 7.34 10.60
C GLU A 28 -4.50 7.22 9.46
N GLY A 29 -4.27 6.01 8.94
CA GLY A 29 -3.20 5.74 7.97
C GLY A 29 -3.55 6.02 6.51
N LEU A 30 -4.80 5.78 6.12
CA LEU A 30 -5.25 5.90 4.73
C LEU A 30 -5.01 7.30 4.14
N PRO A 31 -5.33 8.41 4.82
CA PRO A 31 -5.08 9.75 4.27
C PRO A 31 -3.59 10.04 4.06
N VAL A 32 -2.73 9.51 4.95
CA VAL A 32 -1.28 9.71 4.89
C VAL A 32 -0.70 9.01 3.66
N ILE A 33 -1.01 7.73 3.47
CA ILE A 33 -0.54 6.94 2.31
C ILE A 33 -1.11 7.52 1.00
N ALA A 34 -2.38 7.91 1.00
CA ALA A 34 -2.98 8.55 -0.18
C ALA A 34 -2.32 9.89 -0.52
N ALA A 35 -1.88 10.66 0.49
CA ALA A 35 -1.10 11.87 0.25
C ALA A 35 0.28 11.55 -0.31
N SER A 36 0.96 10.51 0.18
CA SER A 36 2.25 10.07 -0.38
C SER A 36 2.14 9.70 -1.85
N ALA A 37 1.13 8.89 -2.22
CA ALA A 37 0.91 8.49 -3.61
C ALA A 37 0.74 9.71 -4.54
N ARG A 38 -0.08 10.69 -4.13
CA ARG A 38 -0.27 11.93 -4.89
C ARG A 38 1.01 12.74 -4.99
N SER A 39 1.73 12.93 -3.88
CA SER A 39 2.98 13.70 -3.86
C SER A 39 4.04 13.08 -4.78
N PHE A 40 4.18 11.75 -4.79
CA PHE A 40 5.11 11.08 -5.71
C PHE A 40 4.71 11.25 -7.17
N TRP A 41 3.42 11.09 -7.49
CA TRP A 41 2.91 11.29 -8.84
C TRP A 41 3.10 12.73 -9.34
N ASP A 42 2.75 13.72 -8.51
CA ASP A 42 2.89 15.14 -8.84
C ASP A 42 4.35 15.55 -9.00
N ALA A 43 5.26 14.94 -8.24
CA ALA A 43 6.70 15.13 -8.40
C ALA A 43 7.24 14.47 -9.68
N ALA A 44 6.79 13.25 -10.01
CA ALA A 44 7.16 12.58 -11.26
C ALA A 44 6.79 13.42 -12.49
N ARG A 45 5.60 14.03 -12.48
CA ARG A 45 5.11 14.89 -13.58
C ARG A 45 5.93 16.16 -13.81
N GLN A 46 6.80 16.55 -12.88
CA GLN A 46 7.67 17.72 -13.01
C GLN A 46 9.06 17.37 -13.56
N LEU A 47 9.36 16.08 -13.73
CA LEU A 47 10.64 15.60 -14.26
C LEU A 47 10.60 15.46 -15.78
N GLU A 48 11.79 15.35 -16.37
CA GLU A 48 11.93 15.09 -17.80
C GLU A 48 11.28 13.75 -18.16
N GLN A 49 10.48 13.76 -19.22
CA GLN A 49 9.74 12.59 -19.66
C GLN A 49 10.70 11.46 -20.08
N GLY A 50 10.52 10.26 -19.52
CA GLY A 50 11.36 9.10 -19.77
C GLY A 50 12.65 9.08 -18.95
N SER A 51 12.87 10.06 -18.06
CA SER A 51 14.01 10.01 -17.13
C SER A 51 13.87 8.85 -16.14
N ARG A 52 15.01 8.36 -15.66
CA ARG A 52 15.03 7.31 -14.64
C ARG A 52 14.36 7.77 -13.35
N GLU A 53 14.57 9.02 -12.98
CA GLU A 53 14.02 9.65 -11.78
C GLU A 53 12.48 9.71 -11.85
N GLN A 54 11.92 10.02 -13.03
CA GLN A 54 10.47 9.95 -13.25
C GLN A 54 9.96 8.54 -12.98
N ASN A 55 10.56 7.53 -13.62
CA ASN A 55 10.13 6.13 -13.49
C ASN A 55 10.20 5.65 -12.02
N VAL A 56 11.21 6.08 -11.27
CA VAL A 56 11.34 5.75 -9.84
C VAL A 56 10.20 6.39 -9.02
N LEU A 57 9.89 7.66 -9.26
CA LEU A 57 8.80 8.34 -8.55
C LEU A 57 7.41 7.79 -8.93
N GLU A 58 7.20 7.41 -10.20
CA GLU A 58 6.00 6.71 -10.63
C GLU A 58 5.86 5.37 -9.92
N GLY A 59 6.94 4.57 -9.83
CA GLY A 59 6.94 3.33 -9.08
C GLY A 59 6.58 3.51 -7.60
N PHE A 60 7.08 4.56 -6.94
CA PHE A 60 6.67 4.89 -5.57
C PHE A 60 5.21 5.32 -5.47
N ALA A 61 4.71 6.10 -6.44
CA ALA A 61 3.31 6.51 -6.49
C ALA A 61 2.39 5.28 -6.62
N GLU A 62 2.73 4.35 -7.50
CA GLU A 62 2.02 3.09 -7.72
C GLU A 62 2.03 2.19 -6.48
N GLU A 63 3.19 2.06 -5.83
CA GLU A 63 3.32 1.27 -4.60
C GLU A 63 2.42 1.82 -3.47
N GLU A 64 2.43 3.15 -3.27
CA GLU A 64 1.58 3.79 -2.28
C GLU A 64 0.09 3.72 -2.66
N ALA A 65 -0.25 3.89 -3.94
CA ALA A 65 -1.63 3.73 -4.43
C ALA A 65 -2.16 2.30 -4.23
N ALA A 66 -1.33 1.28 -4.48
CA ALA A 66 -1.69 -0.11 -4.20
C ALA A 66 -1.95 -0.33 -2.71
N LYS A 67 -1.12 0.23 -1.81
CA LYS A 67 -1.37 0.17 -0.36
C LYS A 67 -2.71 0.81 0.02
N VAL A 68 -3.10 1.94 -0.61
CA VAL A 68 -4.42 2.55 -0.41
C VAL A 68 -5.54 1.58 -0.76
N LEU A 69 -5.48 0.92 -1.93
CA LEU A 69 -6.48 -0.05 -2.36
C LEU A 69 -6.60 -1.23 -1.39
N ILE A 70 -5.46 -1.76 -0.93
CA ILE A 70 -5.42 -2.83 0.08
C ILE A 70 -6.13 -2.40 1.36
N LEU A 71 -5.86 -1.20 1.86
CA LEU A 71 -6.50 -0.68 3.08
C LEU A 71 -8.01 -0.48 2.90
N MET A 72 -8.45 -0.01 1.73
CA MET A 72 -9.87 0.12 1.40
C MET A 72 -10.57 -1.24 1.35
N ASP A 73 -9.94 -2.25 0.76
CA ASP A 73 -10.47 -3.61 0.73
C ASP A 73 -10.56 -4.21 2.13
N MET A 74 -9.55 -3.97 2.98
CA MET A 74 -9.58 -4.40 4.37
C MET A 74 -10.67 -3.72 5.19
N ALA A 75 -10.99 -2.44 4.90
CA ALA A 75 -12.07 -1.72 5.57
C ALA A 75 -13.46 -2.23 5.16
N ARG A 76 -13.64 -2.61 3.90
CA ARG A 76 -14.90 -3.14 3.35
C ARG A 76 -15.10 -4.63 3.63
N CYS A 77 -14.03 -5.37 3.90
CA CYS A 77 -14.09 -6.81 4.09
C CYS A 77 -14.89 -7.21 5.35
N PRO A 78 -15.83 -8.17 5.24
CA PRO A 78 -16.53 -8.72 6.40
C PRO A 78 -15.55 -9.24 7.46
N PRO A 79 -15.80 -9.02 8.78
CA PRO A 79 -14.85 -9.36 9.83
C PRO A 79 -14.39 -10.82 9.84
N LYS A 80 -15.29 -11.75 9.49
CA LYS A 80 -15.01 -13.19 9.46
C LYS A 80 -14.05 -13.62 8.34
N GLN A 81 -13.88 -12.80 7.29
CA GLN A 81 -13.09 -13.15 6.10
C GLN A 81 -11.74 -12.43 6.04
N ILE A 82 -11.52 -11.43 6.88
CA ILE A 82 -10.36 -10.54 6.76
C ILE A 82 -9.02 -11.27 6.85
N ALA A 83 -8.86 -12.24 7.75
CA ALA A 83 -7.57 -12.90 7.95
C ALA A 83 -7.12 -13.64 6.69
N GLY A 84 -8.04 -14.38 6.06
CA GLY A 84 -7.78 -15.09 4.80
C GLY A 84 -7.55 -14.13 3.63
N ARG A 85 -8.40 -13.11 3.48
CA ARG A 85 -8.29 -12.14 2.38
C ARG A 85 -7.03 -11.28 2.49
N ALA A 86 -6.73 -10.76 3.68
CA ALA A 86 -5.52 -9.98 3.92
C ALA A 86 -4.27 -10.81 3.64
N GLY A 87 -4.20 -12.07 4.09
CA GLY A 87 -3.08 -12.95 3.78
C GLY A 87 -2.85 -13.14 2.28
N ALA A 88 -3.92 -13.38 1.51
CA ALA A 88 -3.84 -13.54 0.06
C ALA A 88 -3.36 -12.26 -0.64
N ILE A 89 -3.95 -11.11 -0.30
CA ILE A 89 -3.61 -9.81 -0.89
C ILE A 89 -2.16 -9.42 -0.58
N LEU A 90 -1.73 -9.56 0.67
CA LEU A 90 -0.37 -9.20 1.09
C LEU A 90 0.68 -10.14 0.51
N LYS A 91 0.34 -11.42 0.29
CA LYS A 91 1.23 -12.37 -0.38
C LYS A 91 1.51 -11.92 -1.82
N VAL A 92 0.48 -11.54 -2.58
CA VAL A 92 0.64 -11.04 -3.95
C VAL A 92 1.44 -9.74 -3.98
N PHE A 93 1.17 -8.82 -3.05
CA PHE A 93 1.81 -7.51 -3.01
C PHE A 93 3.31 -7.57 -2.63
N TYR A 94 3.68 -8.33 -1.59
CA TYR A 94 5.07 -8.39 -1.11
C TYR A 94 5.91 -9.52 -1.70
N CYS A 95 5.27 -10.53 -2.28
CA CYS A 95 5.95 -11.65 -2.93
C CYS A 95 5.41 -11.77 -4.36
N PRO A 96 5.73 -10.80 -5.24
CA PRO A 96 5.39 -10.89 -6.65
C PRO A 96 6.01 -12.17 -7.25
N SER A 97 5.24 -12.87 -8.09
CA SER A 97 5.74 -14.05 -8.79
C SER A 97 6.91 -13.67 -9.71
N SER A 98 7.75 -14.64 -10.05
CA SER A 98 8.87 -14.47 -10.98
C SER A 98 8.46 -13.87 -12.33
N GLU A 99 7.22 -14.09 -12.76
CA GLU A 99 6.63 -13.51 -13.98
C GLU A 99 6.40 -12.00 -13.85
N HIS A 100 6.00 -11.51 -12.67
CA HIS A 100 5.79 -10.08 -12.43
C HIS A 100 7.13 -9.33 -12.28
N LEU A 101 8.14 -9.99 -11.71
CA LEU A 101 9.51 -9.46 -11.67
C LEU A 101 10.16 -9.40 -13.06
N ALA A 102 9.80 -10.31 -13.97
CA ALA A 102 10.27 -10.29 -15.36
C ALA A 102 9.67 -9.15 -16.19
N GLN A 103 8.50 -8.62 -15.83
CA GLN A 103 7.86 -7.48 -16.50
C GLN A 103 8.41 -6.13 -16.05
N LEU A 104 9.03 -6.05 -14.86
CA LEU A 104 9.63 -4.83 -14.29
C LEU A 104 11.13 -4.67 -14.63
N GLY A 105 11.68 -5.59 -15.43
CA GLY A 105 13.10 -5.68 -15.77
C GLY A 105 13.41 -5.67 -17.27
N ALA A 106 12.58 -5.02 -18.10
CA ALA A 106 12.83 -4.81 -19.53
C ALA A 106 12.93 -3.32 -19.85
#